data_AF-A0A7Y6N519-F1
#
_entry.id   AF-A0A7Y6N519-F1
#
_cell.length_a   1.000
_cell.length_b   1.000
_cell.length_c   1.000
_cell.angle_alpha   90.00
_cell.angle_beta   90.00
_cell.angle_gamma   90.00
#
_symmetry.space_group_name_H-M   'P 1'
#
loop_
_entity.id
_entity.type
_entity.pdbx_description
1 polymer ?
#
loop_
_entity_poly.entity_id
_entity_poly.type
_entity_poly.pdbx_seq_one_letter_code
_entity_poly.pdbx_strand_id
1 'polypeptide(L)'
;MIPVEHGGRPQRWRWRRHQAVHAPDRRRSGHGPPGRYQQDGEYRDIGRLTPRAGCCKPDVADLMPRRYEQEVSMELKPFDTMSAYGLIARPLTTDDCPTLFEQMFSDDETMLDLVIPRHTDAWATHAYITESMKGWQYGLRYRYGLFGEDDGALTAIVELTPRLPQVELGVMISRQGGSRKRRKFFLALRVILDWLITQPGVYRVFACCAVDGRAHSSMERLGFCREGTMINYEARPNRGLVAGDSYLYALTRSVAQDGGPGEARARGMCDHQNMPKPPSNRAGTSSSR
;
A
#
# COMPACT_ATOMS: atom_id res chain seq x y z
N MET A 1 57.85 -14.42 6.31
CA MET A 1 57.29 -15.05 7.52
C MET A 1 56.72 -13.96 8.42
N ILE A 2 55.45 -13.60 8.23
CA ILE A 2 54.51 -13.01 9.21
C ILE A 2 53.11 -13.36 8.64
N PRO A 3 52.20 -13.99 9.41
CA PRO A 3 50.93 -14.49 8.89
C PRO A 3 49.82 -13.42 9.00
N VAL A 4 48.91 -13.38 8.02
CA VAL A 4 47.64 -12.66 8.11
C VAL A 4 46.55 -13.69 8.37
N GLU A 5 46.03 -13.71 9.60
CA GLU A 5 44.80 -14.40 9.94
C GLU A 5 43.60 -13.66 9.33
N HIS A 6 42.81 -14.36 8.53
CA HIS A 6 41.44 -13.96 8.21
C HIS A 6 40.49 -15.02 8.75
N GLY A 7 40.20 -14.90 10.04
CA GLY A 7 38.99 -15.42 10.67
C GLY A 7 37.83 -14.47 10.41
N GLY A 8 36.74 -14.99 9.86
CA GLY A 8 35.51 -14.22 9.68
C GLY A 8 34.53 -14.88 8.73
N ARG A 9 33.89 -15.98 9.14
CA ARG A 9 32.77 -16.56 8.40
C ARG A 9 31.62 -15.55 8.37
N PRO A 10 31.02 -15.22 7.22
CA PRO A 10 29.83 -14.37 7.19
C PRO A 10 28.65 -15.12 7.82
N GLN A 11 28.11 -14.51 8.88
CA GLN A 11 26.89 -14.93 9.56
C GLN A 11 25.70 -14.92 8.58
N ARG A 12 25.17 -16.12 8.30
CA ARG A 12 23.90 -16.31 7.57
C ARG A 12 22.74 -15.87 8.47
N TRP A 13 22.20 -14.68 8.25
CA TRP A 13 20.96 -14.25 8.89
C TRP A 13 19.75 -14.75 8.10
N ARG A 14 19.12 -15.82 8.62
CA ARG A 14 17.80 -16.30 8.19
C ARG A 14 16.73 -15.37 8.76
N TRP A 15 16.03 -14.62 7.90
CA TRP A 15 14.73 -14.08 8.28
C TRP A 15 13.69 -15.21 8.30
N ARG A 16 13.19 -15.52 9.50
CA ARG A 16 12.01 -16.38 9.68
C ARG A 16 10.79 -15.64 9.14
N ARG A 17 10.08 -16.28 8.21
CA ARG A 17 8.68 -15.96 7.90
C ARG A 17 7.86 -16.10 9.19
N HIS A 18 7.03 -15.10 9.49
CA HIS A 18 5.94 -15.26 10.44
C HIS A 18 5.01 -16.36 9.91
N GLN A 19 4.86 -17.40 10.73
CA GLN A 19 3.87 -18.46 10.56
C GLN A 19 2.48 -17.86 10.77
N ALA A 20 1.59 -18.05 9.81
CA ALA A 20 0.15 -17.98 10.09
C ALA A 20 -0.23 -19.26 10.85
N VAL A 21 -0.82 -19.07 12.03
CA VAL A 21 -1.29 -20.11 12.95
C VAL A 21 -2.48 -20.83 12.32
N HIS A 22 -2.46 -22.16 12.43
CA HIS A 22 -3.56 -23.05 12.08
C HIS A 22 -4.89 -22.63 12.74
N ALA A 23 -5.96 -22.52 11.93
CA ALA A 23 -7.33 -22.62 12.43
C ALA A 23 -7.75 -24.12 12.40
N PRO A 24 -8.36 -24.66 13.47
CA PRO A 24 -8.78 -26.05 13.48
C PRO A 24 -10.08 -26.25 12.66
N ASP A 25 -10.06 -27.34 11.90
CA ASP A 25 -11.15 -27.93 11.15
C ASP A 25 -12.36 -28.23 12.07
N ARG A 26 -13.52 -27.66 11.74
CA ARG A 26 -14.82 -28.04 12.32
C ARG A 26 -15.68 -28.69 11.26
N ARG A 27 -15.51 -30.00 11.09
CA ARG A 27 -16.56 -30.91 10.64
C ARG A 27 -16.75 -32.03 11.66
N ARG A 28 -17.86 -32.01 12.41
CA ARG A 28 -18.76 -33.16 12.64
C ARG A 28 -19.84 -32.84 13.69
N SER A 29 -20.87 -33.69 13.62
CA SER A 29 -22.05 -33.88 14.48
C SER A 29 -23.17 -32.86 14.27
N GLY A 30 -24.37 -33.22 13.82
CA GLY A 30 -25.04 -34.53 13.89
C GLY A 30 -26.28 -34.39 14.77
N HIS A 31 -27.45 -34.61 14.17
CA HIS A 31 -28.75 -34.63 14.84
C HIS A 31 -28.83 -35.69 15.96
N GLY A 32 -29.48 -35.34 17.08
CA GLY A 32 -29.91 -36.25 18.15
C GLY A 32 -30.77 -35.53 19.20
N PRO A 33 -31.73 -36.21 19.88
CA PRO A 33 -33.06 -35.67 20.25
C PRO A 33 -33.19 -35.10 21.68
N PRO A 34 -34.33 -34.47 22.06
CA PRO A 34 -34.47 -33.78 23.34
C PRO A 34 -34.81 -34.75 24.48
N GLY A 35 -33.95 -34.77 25.51
CA GLY A 35 -34.12 -35.52 26.75
C GLY A 35 -34.47 -34.60 27.93
N ARG A 36 -35.53 -34.99 28.64
CA ARG A 36 -36.15 -34.34 29.80
C ARG A 36 -35.16 -34.01 30.93
N TYR A 37 -35.35 -32.87 31.58
CA TYR A 37 -34.98 -32.67 32.98
C TYR A 37 -36.17 -32.05 33.71
N GLN A 38 -36.65 -32.76 34.73
CA GLN A 38 -37.64 -32.35 35.73
C GLN A 38 -36.81 -32.14 37.02
N GLN A 39 -36.61 -30.92 37.50
CA GLN A 39 -37.50 -30.04 38.29
C GLN A 39 -37.54 -30.45 39.76
N ASP A 40 -36.98 -29.58 40.61
CA ASP A 40 -37.32 -29.41 42.02
C ASP A 40 -37.47 -27.91 42.28
N GLY A 41 -38.56 -27.51 42.93
CA GLY A 41 -38.63 -26.28 43.72
C GLY A 41 -39.38 -25.10 43.11
N GLU A 42 -40.66 -25.00 43.48
CA GLU A 42 -41.45 -23.78 43.68
C GLU A 42 -41.99 -23.01 42.47
N TYR A 43 -43.28 -23.26 42.23
CA TYR A 43 -44.21 -22.45 41.45
C TYR A 43 -44.57 -21.18 42.25
N ARG A 44 -44.24 -20.00 41.70
CA ARG A 44 -44.96 -18.76 42.02
C ARG A 44 -45.74 -18.30 40.80
N ASP A 45 -47.05 -18.23 41.00
CA ASP A 45 -48.06 -17.81 40.04
C ASP A 45 -47.92 -16.31 39.76
N ILE A 46 -47.37 -15.98 38.59
CA ILE A 46 -47.45 -14.63 38.00
C ILE A 46 -48.48 -14.72 36.88
N GLY A 47 -49.61 -14.05 37.13
CA GLY A 47 -50.84 -14.19 36.37
C GLY A 47 -50.69 -14.11 34.86
N ARG A 48 -51.63 -14.79 34.19
CA ARG A 48 -51.85 -14.74 32.74
C ARG A 48 -51.94 -13.29 32.26
N LEU A 49 -50.83 -12.77 31.73
CA LEU A 49 -50.87 -11.72 30.73
C LEU A 49 -51.09 -12.40 29.38
N THR A 50 -52.33 -12.40 28.92
CA THR A 50 -52.68 -12.73 27.54
C THR A 50 -51.85 -11.85 26.59
N PRO A 51 -51.20 -12.42 25.55
CA PRO A 51 -50.53 -11.60 24.55
C PRO A 51 -51.58 -10.73 23.86
N ARG A 52 -51.42 -9.41 23.91
CA ARG A 52 -52.15 -8.52 23.00
C ARG A 52 -51.83 -8.94 21.57
N ALA A 53 -52.87 -9.32 20.83
CA ALA A 53 -52.80 -9.45 19.38
C ALA A 53 -52.34 -8.10 18.81
N GLY A 54 -51.21 -8.08 18.09
CA GLY A 54 -50.72 -6.90 17.40
C GLY A 54 -49.23 -6.57 17.54
N CYS A 55 -48.45 -7.30 18.34
CA CYS A 55 -47.00 -7.14 18.34
C CYS A 55 -46.35 -8.14 17.38
N CYS A 56 -46.32 -7.80 16.09
CA CYS A 56 -45.28 -8.35 15.21
C CYS A 56 -43.94 -7.97 15.84
N LYS A 57 -43.21 -8.96 16.38
CA LYS A 57 -41.80 -8.73 16.69
C LYS A 57 -41.17 -8.29 15.37
N PRO A 58 -40.51 -7.12 15.29
CA PRO A 58 -39.77 -6.79 14.08
C PRO A 58 -38.82 -7.95 13.83
N ASP A 59 -38.78 -8.43 12.59
CA ASP A 59 -37.78 -9.41 12.20
C ASP A 59 -36.41 -8.82 12.54
N VAL A 60 -35.48 -9.63 13.01
CA VAL A 60 -34.10 -9.17 13.23
C VAL A 60 -33.52 -8.63 11.90
N ALA A 61 -34.04 -9.11 10.76
CA ALA A 61 -33.78 -8.56 9.44
C ALA A 61 -34.30 -7.11 9.23
N ASP A 62 -35.40 -6.71 9.86
CA ASP A 62 -35.97 -5.34 9.76
C ASP A 62 -35.25 -4.33 10.67
N LEU A 63 -34.51 -4.80 11.68
CA LEU A 63 -33.69 -3.96 12.57
C LEU A 63 -32.26 -3.74 12.05
N MET A 64 -31.85 -4.47 11.01
CA MET A 64 -30.62 -4.17 10.31
C MET A 64 -30.91 -3.08 9.27
N PRO A 65 -30.30 -1.88 9.34
CA PRO A 65 -30.44 -0.93 8.27
C PRO A 65 -29.98 -1.60 6.97
N ARG A 66 -30.84 -1.59 5.93
CA ARG A 66 -30.56 -2.05 4.55
C ARG A 66 -29.24 -1.50 3.94
N ARG A 67 -28.55 -0.60 4.66
CA ARG A 67 -27.24 -0.05 4.31
C ARG A 67 -26.09 -1.06 4.36
N TYR A 68 -26.23 -2.21 5.03
CA TYR A 68 -25.18 -3.23 5.05
C TYR A 68 -25.19 -4.18 3.83
N GLU A 69 -26.25 -4.16 3.01
CA GLU A 69 -26.36 -5.01 1.81
C GLU A 69 -25.69 -4.40 0.57
N GLN A 70 -25.12 -3.21 0.67
CA GLN A 70 -24.16 -2.79 -0.33
C GLN A 70 -22.89 -3.59 -0.06
N GLU A 71 -22.76 -4.75 -0.71
CA GLU A 71 -21.49 -5.42 -0.94
C GLU A 71 -20.58 -4.44 -1.70
N VAL A 72 -20.04 -3.46 -0.98
CA VAL A 72 -18.88 -2.71 -1.42
C VAL A 72 -17.79 -3.76 -1.42
N SER A 73 -17.61 -4.40 -2.58
CA SER A 73 -16.51 -5.33 -2.82
C SER A 73 -15.25 -4.68 -2.27
N MET A 74 -14.81 -5.15 -1.10
CA MET A 74 -13.63 -4.65 -0.39
C MET A 74 -12.40 -5.34 -0.98
N GLU A 75 -12.31 -5.35 -2.30
CA GLU A 75 -11.23 -5.94 -3.04
C GLU A 75 -10.72 -4.92 -4.06
N LEU A 76 -9.40 -4.74 -4.09
CA LEU A 76 -8.77 -3.96 -5.14
C LEU A 76 -8.83 -4.79 -6.43
N LYS A 77 -9.48 -4.29 -7.46
CA LYS A 77 -9.51 -4.96 -8.77
C LYS A 77 -8.27 -4.54 -9.55
N PRO A 78 -7.29 -5.43 -9.82
CA PRO A 78 -6.17 -5.08 -10.68
C PRO A 78 -6.62 -4.92 -12.15
N PHE A 79 -5.86 -4.19 -12.95
CA PHE A 79 -6.03 -4.16 -14.41
C PHE A 79 -5.03 -5.11 -15.07
N ASP A 80 -5.38 -5.73 -16.20
CA ASP A 80 -4.42 -6.59 -16.92
C ASP A 80 -3.38 -5.76 -17.67
N THR A 81 -3.84 -4.72 -18.38
CA THR A 81 -2.97 -3.79 -19.11
C THR A 81 -3.57 -2.40 -19.12
N MET A 82 -2.73 -1.36 -19.13
CA MET A 82 -3.16 0.04 -19.30
C MET A 82 -2.20 0.77 -20.23
N SER A 83 -2.72 1.33 -21.33
CA SER A 83 -1.96 2.20 -22.24
C SER A 83 -2.19 3.66 -21.88
N ALA A 84 -1.11 4.42 -21.74
CA ALA A 84 -1.18 5.87 -21.54
C ALA A 84 0.13 6.56 -21.96
N TYR A 85 0.03 7.62 -22.75
CA TYR A 85 1.16 8.49 -23.13
C TYR A 85 2.34 7.76 -23.81
N GLY A 86 2.05 6.74 -24.61
CA GLY A 86 3.06 5.93 -25.31
C GLY A 86 3.78 4.93 -24.39
N LEU A 87 3.17 4.61 -23.24
CA LEU A 87 3.62 3.57 -22.31
C LEU A 87 2.50 2.54 -22.12
N ILE A 88 2.87 1.27 -22.05
CA ILE A 88 2.00 0.18 -21.62
C ILE A 88 2.41 -0.30 -20.23
N ALA A 89 1.49 -0.20 -19.28
CA ALA A 89 1.60 -0.80 -17.95
C ALA A 89 1.02 -2.22 -17.99
N ARG A 90 1.80 -3.22 -17.58
CA ARG A 90 1.37 -4.64 -17.53
C ARG A 90 2.09 -5.41 -16.42
N PRO A 91 1.55 -6.55 -15.95
CA PRO A 91 2.27 -7.48 -15.09
C PRO A 91 3.65 -7.83 -15.64
N LEU A 92 4.59 -8.03 -14.73
CA LEU A 92 5.92 -8.54 -15.06
C LEU A 92 5.85 -10.04 -15.40
N THR A 93 6.56 -10.45 -16.44
CA THR A 93 6.76 -11.85 -16.83
C THR A 93 8.22 -12.24 -16.70
N THR A 94 8.53 -13.53 -16.72
CA THR A 94 9.91 -14.02 -16.65
C THR A 94 10.78 -13.52 -17.81
N ASP A 95 10.17 -13.26 -18.97
CA ASP A 95 10.86 -12.76 -20.17
C ASP A 95 11.36 -11.33 -19.99
N ASP A 96 10.82 -10.59 -19.03
CA ASP A 96 11.27 -9.25 -18.68
C ASP A 96 12.62 -9.25 -17.93
N CYS A 97 13.09 -10.40 -17.47
CA CYS A 97 14.25 -10.50 -16.58
C CYS A 97 15.52 -9.82 -17.11
N PRO A 98 15.96 -10.03 -18.38
CA PRO A 98 17.14 -9.36 -18.92
C PRO A 98 16.96 -7.84 -18.92
N THR A 99 15.84 -7.36 -19.46
CA THR A 99 15.50 -5.92 -19.54
C THR A 99 15.47 -5.26 -18.16
N LEU A 100 14.84 -5.91 -17.17
CA LEU A 100 14.75 -5.39 -15.80
C LEU A 100 16.11 -5.33 -15.11
N PHE A 101 16.95 -6.36 -15.30
CA PHE A 101 18.30 -6.36 -14.75
C PHE A 101 19.16 -5.26 -15.37
N GLU A 102 19.21 -5.19 -16.69
CA GLU A 102 20.08 -4.27 -17.44
C GLU A 102 19.65 -2.80 -17.34
N GLN A 103 18.34 -2.52 -17.32
CA GLN A 103 17.83 -1.15 -17.39
C GLN A 103 17.44 -0.56 -16.02
N MET A 104 17.47 -1.35 -14.94
CA MET A 104 17.01 -0.90 -13.62
C MET A 104 17.74 -1.54 -12.44
N PHE A 105 17.68 -2.86 -12.27
CA PHE A 105 18.06 -3.47 -11.00
C PHE A 105 19.57 -3.59 -10.77
N SER A 106 20.38 -3.55 -11.82
CA SER A 106 21.84 -3.50 -11.72
C SER A 106 22.39 -2.08 -11.51
N ASP A 107 21.59 -1.04 -11.82
CA ASP A 107 21.95 0.37 -11.76
C ASP A 107 21.99 0.87 -10.30
N ASP A 108 23.14 1.36 -9.87
CA ASP A 108 23.36 1.82 -8.50
C ASP A 108 22.56 3.09 -8.18
N GLU A 109 22.51 4.05 -9.11
CA GLU A 109 21.79 5.30 -8.92
C GLU A 109 20.27 5.12 -8.83
N THR A 110 19.68 4.21 -9.62
CA THR A 110 18.24 3.87 -9.53
C THR A 110 17.93 3.13 -8.24
N MET A 111 18.79 2.20 -7.81
CA MET A 111 18.55 1.36 -6.65
C MET A 111 18.88 2.03 -5.31
N LEU A 112 19.63 3.14 -5.32
CA LEU A 112 20.21 3.78 -4.14
C LEU A 112 19.23 3.96 -2.97
N ASP A 113 18.01 4.42 -3.26
CA ASP A 113 17.01 4.75 -2.24
C ASP A 113 16.02 3.61 -1.96
N LEU A 114 16.13 2.48 -2.66
CA LEU A 114 15.16 1.39 -2.55
C LEU A 114 15.47 0.45 -1.38
N VAL A 115 14.41 -0.14 -0.83
CA VAL A 115 14.48 -1.14 0.26
C VAL A 115 14.96 -2.50 -0.19
N ILE A 116 14.90 -2.77 -1.49
CA ILE A 116 15.41 -3.99 -2.10
C ILE A 116 16.91 -3.81 -2.41
N PRO A 117 17.76 -4.80 -2.06
CA PRO A 117 19.17 -4.76 -2.44
C PRO A 117 19.35 -4.66 -3.96
N ARG A 118 20.37 -3.92 -4.40
CA ARG A 118 20.78 -3.90 -5.81
C ARG A 118 21.07 -5.32 -6.29
N HIS A 119 20.55 -5.68 -7.46
CA HIS A 119 20.76 -7.01 -8.01
C HIS A 119 22.17 -7.10 -8.61
N THR A 120 22.88 -8.16 -8.28
CA THR A 120 24.24 -8.45 -8.79
C THR A 120 24.22 -9.38 -10.00
N ASP A 121 23.09 -10.04 -10.23
CA ASP A 121 22.91 -11.00 -11.32
C ASP A 121 21.43 -11.09 -11.74
N ALA A 122 21.20 -11.72 -12.89
CA ALA A 122 19.86 -11.93 -13.42
C ALA A 122 19.01 -12.88 -12.55
N TRP A 123 19.61 -13.76 -11.75
CA TRP A 123 18.86 -14.68 -10.89
C TRP A 123 18.13 -13.94 -9.77
N ALA A 124 18.74 -12.91 -9.21
CA ALA A 124 18.08 -12.02 -8.25
C ALA A 124 16.85 -11.33 -8.88
N THR A 125 16.96 -10.86 -10.13
CA THR A 125 15.83 -10.29 -10.88
C THR A 125 14.74 -11.32 -11.15
N HIS A 126 15.12 -12.54 -11.54
CA HIS A 126 14.17 -13.64 -11.73
C HIS A 126 13.42 -13.97 -10.43
N ALA A 127 14.11 -13.99 -9.29
CA ALA A 127 13.49 -14.22 -7.99
C ALA A 127 12.50 -13.10 -7.62
N TYR A 128 12.83 -11.84 -7.92
CA TYR A 128 11.94 -10.70 -7.75
C TYR A 128 10.66 -10.81 -8.61
N ILE A 129 10.80 -11.21 -9.88
CA ILE A 129 9.66 -11.43 -10.78
C ILE A 129 8.81 -12.62 -10.30
N THR A 130 9.43 -13.70 -9.87
CA THR A 130 8.72 -14.86 -9.30
C THR A 130 7.91 -14.46 -8.07
N GLU A 131 8.46 -13.60 -7.22
CA GLU A 131 7.75 -13.06 -6.06
C GLU A 131 6.59 -12.13 -6.46
N SER A 132 6.78 -11.33 -7.52
CA SER A 132 5.71 -10.53 -8.14
C SER A 132 4.54 -11.40 -8.59
N MET A 133 4.81 -12.47 -9.34
CA MET A 133 3.78 -13.38 -9.85
C MET A 133 2.97 -14.05 -8.72
N LYS A 134 3.63 -14.42 -7.62
CA LYS A 134 2.94 -14.92 -6.41
C LYS A 134 2.09 -13.83 -5.75
N GLY A 135 2.60 -12.61 -5.70
CA GLY A 135 1.87 -11.44 -5.22
C GLY A 135 0.54 -11.25 -5.96
N TRP A 136 0.60 -11.32 -7.29
CA TRP A 136 -0.56 -11.29 -8.17
C TRP A 136 -1.53 -12.44 -7.88
N GLN A 137 -1.03 -13.68 -7.83
CA GLN A 137 -1.85 -14.89 -7.60
C GLN A 137 -2.64 -14.82 -6.30
N TYR A 138 -2.07 -14.24 -5.25
CA TYR A 138 -2.68 -14.19 -3.91
C TYR A 138 -3.30 -12.84 -3.57
N GLY A 139 -3.35 -11.89 -4.50
CA GLY A 139 -3.85 -10.53 -4.25
C GLY A 139 -3.08 -9.74 -3.19
N LEU A 140 -1.83 -10.11 -2.93
CA LEU A 140 -1.01 -9.50 -1.87
C LEU A 140 -0.28 -8.23 -2.35
N ARG A 141 0.04 -8.19 -3.64
CA ARG A 141 0.67 -7.03 -4.30
C ARG A 141 0.56 -7.17 -5.80
N TYR A 142 0.46 -6.03 -6.49
CA TYR A 142 0.41 -5.97 -7.94
C TYR A 142 1.55 -5.09 -8.43
N ARG A 143 2.52 -5.69 -9.14
CA ARG A 143 3.58 -4.93 -9.82
C ARG A 143 3.31 -4.86 -11.30
N TYR A 144 3.38 -3.65 -11.80
CA TYR A 144 3.29 -3.31 -13.21
C TYR A 144 4.64 -2.79 -13.69
N GLY A 145 5.19 -3.41 -14.72
CA GLY A 145 6.22 -2.77 -15.54
C GLY A 145 5.57 -1.80 -16.50
N LEU A 146 6.15 -0.62 -16.65
CA LEU A 146 5.76 0.37 -17.65
C LEU A 146 6.80 0.37 -18.76
N PHE A 147 6.41 -0.07 -19.95
CA PHE A 147 7.27 -0.22 -21.11
C PHE A 147 6.88 0.76 -22.21
N GLY A 148 7.85 1.23 -23.00
CA GLY A 148 7.57 2.02 -24.20
C GLY A 148 6.78 1.19 -25.22
N GLU A 149 5.72 1.76 -25.78
CA GLU A 149 4.93 1.06 -26.81
C GLU A 149 5.71 0.90 -28.12
N ASP A 150 6.58 1.86 -28.43
CA ASP A 150 7.35 1.88 -29.68
C ASP A 150 8.59 0.96 -29.64
N ASP A 151 9.25 0.88 -28.48
CA ASP A 151 10.60 0.31 -28.34
C ASP A 151 10.70 -0.79 -27.27
N GLY A 152 9.63 -1.05 -26.53
CA GLY A 152 9.62 -2.02 -25.42
C GLY A 152 10.52 -1.61 -24.24
N ALA A 153 11.07 -0.40 -24.21
CA ALA A 153 12.07 -0.02 -23.21
C ALA A 153 11.42 0.18 -21.83
N LEU A 154 12.04 -0.36 -20.78
CA LEU A 154 11.55 -0.25 -19.41
C LEU A 154 11.64 1.18 -18.91
N THR A 155 10.52 1.77 -18.51
CA THR A 155 10.45 3.12 -17.96
C THR A 155 10.40 3.13 -16.45
N ALA A 156 9.55 2.29 -15.87
CA ALA A 156 9.31 2.27 -14.44
C ALA A 156 8.67 0.96 -14.01
N ILE A 157 8.69 0.72 -12.70
CA ILE A 157 7.86 -0.27 -12.04
C ILE A 157 6.96 0.47 -11.05
N VAL A 158 5.66 0.15 -11.09
CA VAL A 158 4.67 0.59 -10.11
C VAL A 158 4.23 -0.63 -9.31
N GLU A 159 4.38 -0.59 -7.99
CA GLU A 159 3.89 -1.60 -7.06
C GLU A 159 2.68 -1.05 -6.31
N LEU A 160 1.61 -1.84 -6.25
CA LEU A 160 0.42 -1.58 -5.45
C LEU A 160 0.30 -2.67 -4.39
N THR A 161 0.34 -2.30 -3.11
CA THR A 161 0.14 -3.23 -2.00
C THR A 161 -1.18 -2.90 -1.30
N PRO A 162 -2.28 -3.61 -1.61
CA PRO A 162 -3.60 -3.30 -1.06
C PRO A 162 -3.70 -3.68 0.43
N ARG A 163 -4.18 -2.73 1.24
CA ARG A 163 -4.66 -2.93 2.63
C ARG A 163 -5.88 -2.03 2.84
N LEU A 164 -6.98 -2.37 2.18
CA LEU A 164 -8.17 -1.51 2.11
C LEU A 164 -8.64 -1.06 3.52
N PRO A 165 -9.03 0.21 3.68
CA PRO A 165 -9.32 1.19 2.63
C PRO A 165 -8.09 1.91 2.05
N GLN A 166 -6.88 1.45 2.35
CA GLN A 166 -5.62 2.03 1.92
C GLN A 166 -4.92 1.17 0.87
N VAL A 167 -4.15 1.81 -0.01
CA VAL A 167 -3.22 1.12 -0.91
C VAL A 167 -1.87 1.80 -0.78
N GLU A 168 -0.83 1.01 -0.53
CA GLU A 168 0.54 1.48 -0.56
C GLU A 168 1.05 1.50 -2.00
N LEU A 169 1.65 2.61 -2.41
CA LEU A 169 2.22 2.83 -3.72
C LEU A 169 3.75 2.82 -3.63
N GLY A 170 4.38 1.85 -4.29
CA GLY A 170 5.81 1.82 -4.58
C GLY A 170 6.08 2.25 -6.02
N VAL A 171 7.10 3.07 -6.25
CA VAL A 171 7.51 3.49 -7.59
C VAL A 171 9.02 3.41 -7.74
N MET A 172 9.47 2.75 -8.81
CA MET A 172 10.86 2.73 -9.25
C MET A 172 10.93 3.28 -10.66
N ILE A 173 11.76 4.28 -10.91
CA ILE A 173 11.89 4.90 -12.23
C ILE A 173 13.29 4.58 -12.77
N SER A 174 13.37 4.00 -13.97
CA SER A 174 14.66 3.79 -14.63
C SER A 174 15.28 5.15 -14.93
N ARG A 175 16.59 5.27 -14.69
CA ARG A 175 17.34 6.47 -15.08
C ARG A 175 17.68 6.50 -16.57
N GLN A 176 17.60 5.35 -17.25
CA GLN A 176 17.85 5.26 -18.67
C GLN A 176 16.72 5.92 -19.47
N GLY A 177 17.08 6.74 -20.48
CA GLY A 177 16.11 7.39 -21.40
C GLY A 177 15.71 8.83 -21.04
N GLY A 178 16.32 9.43 -20.01
CA GLY A 178 16.32 10.88 -19.80
C GLY A 178 14.96 11.52 -19.47
N SER A 179 14.90 12.86 -19.57
CA SER A 179 13.79 13.68 -19.08
C SER A 179 12.46 13.43 -19.81
N ARG A 180 12.50 13.12 -21.11
CA ARG A 180 11.29 12.84 -21.92
C ARG A 180 10.58 11.57 -21.45
N LYS A 181 11.32 10.48 -21.22
CA LYS A 181 10.77 9.22 -20.71
C LYS A 181 10.19 9.40 -19.31
N ARG A 182 10.91 10.13 -18.43
CA ARG A 182 10.42 10.50 -17.10
C ARG A 182 9.14 11.34 -17.13
N ARG A 183 8.99 12.25 -18.11
CA ARG A 183 7.75 13.02 -18.29
C ARG A 183 6.58 12.12 -18.70
N LYS A 184 6.78 11.23 -19.67
CA LYS A 184 5.76 10.24 -20.07
C LYS A 184 5.32 9.39 -18.87
N PHE A 185 6.28 8.92 -18.07
CA PHE A 185 5.99 8.18 -16.84
C PHE A 185 5.05 8.92 -15.90
N PHE A 186 5.34 10.18 -15.55
CA PHE A 186 4.49 10.92 -14.61
C PHE A 186 3.07 11.16 -15.15
N LEU A 187 2.92 11.33 -16.47
CA LEU A 187 1.60 11.44 -17.09
C LEU A 187 0.83 10.11 -17.02
N ALA A 188 1.48 8.98 -17.30
CA ALA A 188 0.88 7.65 -17.15
C ALA A 188 0.56 7.32 -15.68
N LEU A 189 1.44 7.68 -14.74
CA LEU A 189 1.23 7.46 -13.32
C LEU A 189 0.00 8.21 -12.81
N ARG A 190 -0.30 9.42 -13.31
CA ARG A 190 -1.54 10.13 -12.97
C ARG A 190 -2.77 9.33 -13.39
N VAL A 191 -2.78 8.73 -14.58
CA VAL A 191 -3.89 7.88 -15.04
C VAL A 191 -4.06 6.68 -14.12
N ILE A 192 -2.95 6.03 -13.72
CA ILE A 192 -2.98 4.91 -12.76
C ILE A 192 -3.52 5.37 -11.40
N LEU A 193 -3.11 6.53 -10.90
CA LEU A 193 -3.56 7.09 -9.62
C LEU A 193 -5.05 7.44 -9.64
N ASP A 194 -5.52 8.08 -10.72
CA ASP A 194 -6.92 8.43 -10.92
C ASP A 194 -7.78 7.16 -10.95
N TRP A 195 -7.34 6.13 -11.68
CA TRP A 195 -7.98 4.82 -11.66
C TRP A 195 -7.97 4.18 -10.26
N LEU A 196 -6.85 4.25 -9.56
CA LEU A 196 -6.67 3.59 -8.26
C LEU A 196 -7.57 4.21 -7.19
N ILE A 197 -7.57 5.54 -7.06
CA ILE A 197 -8.34 6.26 -6.04
C ILE A 197 -9.85 6.25 -6.33
N THR A 198 -10.25 5.98 -7.58
CA THR A 198 -11.67 5.85 -7.95
C THR A 198 -12.23 4.45 -7.68
N GLN A 199 -11.38 3.46 -7.39
CA GLN A 199 -11.87 2.12 -7.07
C GLN A 199 -12.78 2.10 -5.83
N PRO A 200 -13.80 1.22 -5.81
CA PRO A 200 -14.54 0.91 -4.59
C PRO A 200 -13.59 0.47 -3.48
N GLY A 201 -13.87 0.88 -2.23
CA GLY A 201 -13.05 0.52 -1.08
C GLY A 201 -11.72 1.27 -0.96
N VAL A 202 -11.17 1.86 -2.03
CA VAL A 202 -9.94 2.68 -1.94
C VAL A 202 -10.29 4.11 -1.56
N TYR A 203 -9.93 4.52 -0.35
CA TYR A 203 -10.10 5.91 0.11
C TYR A 203 -8.77 6.63 0.30
N ARG A 204 -7.68 5.88 0.25
CA ARG A 204 -6.35 6.39 0.51
C ARG A 204 -5.33 5.64 -0.31
N VAL A 205 -4.50 6.39 -1.03
CA VAL A 205 -3.24 5.90 -1.60
C VAL A 205 -2.13 6.60 -0.84
N PHE A 206 -1.18 5.85 -0.30
CA PHE A 206 -0.04 6.44 0.39
C PHE A 206 1.27 5.90 -0.16
N ALA A 207 2.34 6.68 -0.01
CA ALA A 207 3.67 6.30 -0.45
C ALA A 207 4.70 6.80 0.56
N CYS A 208 5.77 6.04 0.70
CA CYS A 208 6.90 6.36 1.56
C CYS A 208 8.14 6.55 0.69
N CYS A 209 8.94 7.57 0.96
CA CYS A 209 10.19 7.78 0.24
C CYS A 209 11.28 8.37 1.14
N ALA A 210 12.54 8.11 0.82
CA ALA A 210 13.67 8.63 1.58
C ALA A 210 13.62 10.16 1.67
N VAL A 211 13.89 10.70 2.87
CA VAL A 211 13.88 12.15 3.15
C VAL A 211 14.83 12.92 2.22
N ASP A 212 15.99 12.34 1.91
CA ASP A 212 16.99 12.91 0.99
C ASP A 212 16.91 12.32 -0.43
N GLY A 213 15.86 11.56 -0.73
CA GLY A 213 15.69 10.87 -2.01
C GLY A 213 15.06 11.76 -3.07
N ARG A 214 15.37 11.53 -4.36
CA ARG A 214 14.88 12.41 -5.45
C ARG A 214 13.36 12.37 -5.67
N ALA A 215 12.68 11.38 -5.10
CA ALA A 215 11.24 11.15 -5.29
C ALA A 215 10.36 12.23 -4.64
N HIS A 216 10.75 12.77 -3.48
CA HIS A 216 9.89 13.67 -2.69
C HIS A 216 9.42 14.89 -3.51
N SER A 217 10.29 15.45 -4.36
CA SER A 217 10.01 16.61 -5.22
C SER A 217 8.87 16.43 -6.22
N SER A 218 8.51 15.17 -6.50
CA SER A 218 7.50 14.82 -7.52
C SER A 218 6.15 14.45 -6.91
N MET A 219 6.10 14.09 -5.62
CA MET A 219 4.89 13.60 -4.95
C MET A 219 3.78 14.65 -4.91
N GLU A 220 4.10 15.89 -4.54
CA GLU A 220 3.13 16.99 -4.50
C GLU A 220 2.59 17.33 -5.90
N ARG A 221 3.43 17.22 -6.94
CA ARG A 221 3.01 17.40 -8.33
C ARG A 221 2.08 16.29 -8.84
N LEU A 222 2.06 15.15 -8.16
CA LEU A 222 1.14 14.04 -8.40
C LEU A 222 -0.14 14.15 -7.56
N GLY A 223 -0.30 15.23 -6.77
CA GLY A 223 -1.49 15.46 -5.95
C GLY A 223 -1.41 14.86 -4.54
N PHE A 224 -0.26 14.31 -4.13
CA PHE A 224 -0.09 13.84 -2.77
C PHE A 224 0.19 15.00 -1.81
N CYS A 225 -0.34 14.90 -0.59
CA CYS A 225 0.02 15.76 0.52
C CYS A 225 1.06 15.06 1.40
N ARG A 226 2.10 15.79 1.83
CA ARG A 226 3.04 15.28 2.84
C ARG A 226 2.37 15.34 4.20
N GLU A 227 2.22 14.20 4.87
CA GLU A 227 1.61 14.12 6.20
C GLU A 227 2.63 14.13 7.33
N GLY A 228 3.85 13.69 7.07
CA GLY A 228 4.90 13.71 8.08
C GLY A 228 6.19 13.02 7.66
N THR A 229 7.07 12.85 8.66
CA THR A 229 8.31 12.09 8.57
C THR A 229 8.23 10.92 9.54
N MET A 230 8.47 9.72 9.03
CA MET A 230 8.55 8.48 9.80
C MET A 230 10.02 8.19 10.11
N ILE A 231 10.35 8.19 11.40
CA ILE A 231 11.71 8.00 11.90
C ILE A 231 12.04 6.50 11.96
N ASN A 232 13.23 6.10 11.50
CA ASN A 232 13.67 4.70 11.46
C ASN A 232 12.66 3.75 10.79
N TYR A 233 12.05 4.19 9.69
CA TYR A 233 10.90 3.51 9.10
C TYR A 233 11.27 2.24 8.33
N GLU A 234 12.26 2.32 7.44
CA GLU A 234 12.60 1.21 6.53
C GLU A 234 14.10 1.09 6.30
N ALA A 235 14.56 -0.15 6.04
CA ALA A 235 15.95 -0.41 5.73
C ALA A 235 16.36 0.24 4.39
N ARG A 236 17.60 0.75 4.31
CA ARG A 236 18.20 1.24 3.07
C ARG A 236 19.48 0.47 2.81
N PRO A 237 19.40 -0.79 2.37
CA PRO A 237 20.56 -1.66 2.22
C PRO A 237 21.59 -1.06 1.25
N ASN A 238 21.14 -0.37 0.21
CA ASN A 238 22.01 0.24 -0.80
C ASN A 238 22.75 1.51 -0.31
N ARG A 239 22.34 2.05 0.85
CA ARG A 239 23.06 3.12 1.58
C ARG A 239 23.80 2.60 2.83
N GLY A 240 23.75 1.29 3.09
CA GLY A 240 24.32 0.70 4.30
C GLY A 240 23.58 1.04 5.60
N LEU A 241 22.32 1.49 5.51
CA LEU A 241 21.52 1.84 6.69
C LEU A 241 20.59 0.69 7.08
N VAL A 242 20.64 0.31 8.36
CA VAL A 242 19.75 -0.72 8.94
C VAL A 242 18.30 -0.20 9.00
N ALA A 243 18.13 1.08 9.27
CA ALA A 243 16.86 1.80 9.18
C ALA A 243 17.15 3.26 8.79
N GLY A 244 16.30 3.84 7.95
CA GLY A 244 16.36 5.23 7.55
C GLY A 244 14.99 5.90 7.64
N ASP A 245 15.01 7.22 7.70
CA ASP A 245 13.79 8.03 7.77
C ASP A 245 13.11 8.11 6.40
N SER A 246 11.78 8.22 6.42
CA SER A 246 10.97 8.35 5.22
C SER A 246 9.91 9.44 5.36
N TYR A 247 9.70 10.22 4.31
CA TYR A 247 8.49 11.04 4.21
C TYR A 247 7.29 10.16 3.92
N LEU A 248 6.18 10.44 4.61
CA LEU A 248 4.87 9.86 4.33
C LEU A 248 4.04 10.85 3.50
N TYR A 249 3.59 10.38 2.35
CA TYR A 249 2.73 11.12 1.43
C TYR A 249 1.40 10.38 1.27
N ALA A 250 0.29 11.13 1.15
CA ALA A 250 -1.03 10.56 0.93
C ALA A 250 -1.85 11.33 -0.11
N LEU A 251 -2.61 10.57 -0.90
CA LEU A 251 -3.71 11.02 -1.75
C LEU A 251 -5.00 10.41 -1.20
N THR A 252 -6.01 11.23 -0.91
CA THR A 252 -7.24 10.77 -0.25
C THR A 252 -8.48 11.12 -1.05
N ARG A 253 -9.47 10.22 -1.04
CA ARG A 253 -10.82 10.47 -1.51
C ARG A 253 -11.72 10.78 -0.32
N SER A 254 -12.50 11.86 -0.41
CA SER A 254 -13.49 12.19 0.61
C SER A 254 -14.52 11.07 0.74
N VAL A 255 -14.83 10.68 1.97
CA VAL A 255 -16.02 9.88 2.26
C VAL A 255 -17.20 10.84 2.17
N ALA A 256 -18.20 10.53 1.34
CA ALA A 256 -19.45 11.27 1.40
C ALA A 256 -19.98 11.16 2.82
N GLN A 257 -20.02 12.27 3.55
CA GLN A 257 -20.77 12.30 4.80
C GLN A 257 -22.22 12.11 4.39
N ASP A 258 -22.89 11.09 4.96
CA ASP A 258 -24.32 10.94 4.78
C ASP A 258 -25.00 12.22 5.26
N GLY A 259 -25.40 13.04 4.29
CA GLY A 259 -26.21 14.20 4.56
C GLY A 259 -27.56 13.75 5.10
N GLY A 260 -27.74 13.93 6.42
CA GLY A 260 -28.97 14.60 6.84
C GLY A 260 -29.12 15.90 6.04
N PRO A 261 -30.35 16.35 5.74
CA PRO A 261 -30.57 17.41 4.76
C PRO A 261 -29.92 18.72 5.25
N GLY A 262 -28.91 19.22 4.54
CA GLY A 262 -28.37 20.56 4.78
C GLY A 262 -26.94 20.79 4.31
N GLU A 263 -26.83 21.48 3.17
CA GLU A 263 -25.69 22.31 2.73
C GLU A 263 -24.37 21.63 2.30
N ALA A 264 -24.26 21.44 0.99
CA ALA A 264 -22.99 21.28 0.30
C ALA A 264 -22.11 22.54 0.48
N ARG A 265 -20.92 22.38 1.07
CA ARG A 265 -19.82 23.33 0.91
C ARG A 265 -18.62 22.69 0.22
N ALA A 266 -18.02 23.49 -0.62
CA ALA A 266 -17.13 23.13 -1.71
C ALA A 266 -15.72 22.69 -1.28
N ARG A 267 -15.14 21.84 -2.15
CA ARG A 267 -13.71 21.63 -2.47
C ARG A 267 -12.70 22.11 -1.42
N GLY A 268 -12.15 21.15 -0.66
CA GLY A 268 -10.97 21.34 0.18
C GLY A 268 -9.72 21.56 -0.66
N MET A 269 -9.36 22.83 -0.85
CA MET A 269 -8.01 23.27 -1.18
C MET A 269 -7.18 23.10 0.10
N CYS A 270 -6.02 22.45 0.03
CA CYS A 270 -5.12 22.39 1.18
C CYS A 270 -4.66 23.80 1.54
N ASP A 271 -5.20 24.37 2.62
CA ASP A 271 -4.74 25.65 3.17
C ASP A 271 -3.28 25.50 3.63
N HIS A 272 -2.37 26.09 2.85
CA HIS A 272 -0.94 26.12 3.11
C HIS A 272 -0.54 27.25 4.06
N GLN A 273 -1.42 27.64 4.99
CA GLN A 273 -1.19 28.77 5.91
C GLN A 273 -1.33 28.34 7.37
N ASN A 274 -0.45 27.48 7.85
CA ASN A 274 0.01 27.51 9.25
C ASN A 274 1.18 26.54 9.45
N MET A 275 2.36 26.94 8.98
CA MET A 275 3.62 26.42 9.51
C MET A 275 4.27 27.53 10.34
N PRO A 276 4.67 27.27 11.59
CA PRO A 276 5.44 28.25 12.36
C PRO A 276 6.75 28.54 11.64
N LYS A 277 7.02 29.82 11.37
CA LYS A 277 8.30 30.26 10.80
C LYS A 277 9.44 29.84 11.74
N PRO A 278 10.54 29.24 11.25
CA PRO A 278 11.73 29.05 12.06
C PRO A 278 12.29 30.41 12.48
N PRO A 279 12.87 30.52 13.69
CA PRO A 279 13.42 31.78 14.18
C PRO A 279 14.54 32.27 13.26
N SER A 280 14.42 33.52 12.83
CA SER A 280 15.41 34.20 12.00
C SER A 280 16.65 34.52 12.84
N ASN A 281 17.77 33.86 12.57
CA ASN A 281 19.07 34.33 13.06
C ASN A 281 19.58 35.48 12.19
N ARG A 282 19.46 36.70 12.70
CA ARG A 282 20.24 37.87 12.26
C ARG A 282 20.61 38.73 13.46
N ALA A 283 21.86 38.60 13.89
CA ALA A 283 22.79 39.66 14.32
C ALA A 283 24.01 38.95 14.95
N GLY A 284 25.27 39.28 14.67
CA GLY A 284 25.75 40.42 13.93
C GLY A 284 27.19 40.21 13.46
N THR A 285 27.47 40.83 12.33
CA THR A 285 28.80 41.32 11.99
C THR A 285 29.11 42.50 12.90
N SER A 286 30.09 42.35 13.80
CA SER A 286 30.81 43.48 14.37
C SER A 286 32.25 43.42 13.89
N SER A 287 32.58 44.33 12.98
CA SER A 287 33.95 44.77 12.75
C SER A 287 34.36 45.70 13.91
N SER A 288 35.49 45.42 14.56
CA SER A 288 36.52 46.43 14.88
C SER A 288 37.74 45.81 15.58
N ARG A 289 38.90 46.28 15.11
CA ARG A 289 40.31 46.06 15.53
C ARG A 289 41.00 44.81 15.00
#